data_AF-A0A2N8MMP6-F1
#
_entry.id   AF-A0A2N8MMP6-F1
#
_cell.length_a   1.000
_cell.length_b   1.000
_cell.length_c   1.000
_cell.angle_alpha   90.00
_cell.angle_beta   90.00
_cell.angle_gamma   90.00
#
_symmetry.space_group_name_H-M   'P 1'
#
loop_
_entity.id
_entity.type
_entity.pdbx_description
1 polymer ?
#
loop_
_entity_poly.entity_id
_entity_poly.type
_entity_poly.pdbx_seq_one_letter_code
_entity_poly.pdbx_strand_id
1 'polypeptide(L)'
;MSRRSILRGFAALVSLVLVAVLPGAATAAPAAPPPLPFVSQLDLSCYRTEGYKPPPITVTTRHLNPVLAGLPTETTRLGERQQLCVPVAKNGVVPPRGILDYVRWVDLSCYRIEGGAANFPLTLSHLNPVVQKLGIQDAHVTMLSPEQLCVPVAKNGVLPPPEILSFVRHIDLKCYALRVLGIPGQAFPLTLGHLNPVLADRPKVDVKVGNTRQLCVPVAKRGDEIPPVVLNTVQWLDLAKSDVTTSPSVVGPLTLKLTHLNPVLASLPSEQVTITEPAQLGLPVAKNGKIPPRE
;
A
#
# COMPACT_ATOMS: atom_id res chain seq x y z
N MET A 1 46.55 73.76 28.47
CA MET A 1 45.63 74.47 29.39
C MET A 1 44.25 74.53 28.74
N SER A 2 43.19 74.20 29.52
CA SER A 2 41.76 74.54 29.31
C SER A 2 41.05 74.01 28.05
N ARG A 3 39.97 73.20 28.08
CA ARG A 3 38.67 73.15 28.81
C ARG A 3 37.50 73.49 27.87
N ARG A 4 36.44 72.68 27.99
CA ARG A 4 35.01 72.86 27.62
C ARG A 4 34.63 72.42 26.19
N SER A 5 33.87 71.32 26.00
CA SER A 5 32.46 71.02 26.36
C SER A 5 31.43 71.73 25.47
N ILE A 6 30.61 70.95 24.75
CA ILE A 6 29.15 71.04 24.47
C ILE A 6 28.83 69.95 23.41
N LEU A 7 28.26 68.79 23.75
CA LEU A 7 26.83 68.43 23.90
C LEU A 7 25.97 68.57 22.63
N ARG A 8 25.48 67.43 22.11
CA ARG A 8 24.24 67.14 21.33
C ARG A 8 24.52 65.82 20.59
N GLY A 9 23.83 64.70 20.77
CA GLY A 9 22.48 64.44 21.23
C GLY A 9 21.76 63.69 20.11
N PHE A 10 21.82 62.36 20.09
CA PHE A 10 20.88 61.48 19.37
C PHE A 10 20.83 60.13 20.08
N ALA A 11 19.78 59.92 20.88
CA ALA A 11 19.44 58.61 21.43
C ALA A 11 18.74 57.80 20.34
N ALA A 12 19.43 56.82 19.77
CA ALA A 12 18.82 55.82 18.90
C ALA A 12 18.30 54.66 19.76
N LEU A 13 17.00 54.63 19.99
CA LEU A 13 16.27 53.49 20.56
C LEU A 13 16.20 52.40 19.48
N VAL A 14 17.12 51.43 19.56
CA VAL A 14 17.03 50.19 18.77
C VAL A 14 16.10 49.25 19.52
N SER A 15 14.82 49.24 19.13
CA SER A 15 13.86 48.23 19.56
C SER A 15 14.25 46.86 19.00
N LEU A 16 14.81 46.03 19.87
CA LEU A 16 15.07 44.61 19.61
C LEU A 16 13.72 43.88 19.58
N VAL A 17 13.16 43.67 18.39
CA VAL A 17 12.01 42.77 18.20
C VAL A 17 12.53 41.34 18.27
N LEU A 18 12.45 40.75 19.46
CA LEU A 18 12.69 39.33 19.69
C LEU A 18 11.49 38.57 19.11
N VAL A 19 11.59 38.13 17.84
CA VAL A 19 10.63 37.17 17.27
C VAL A 19 10.90 35.83 17.95
N ALA A 20 10.09 35.51 18.96
CA ALA A 20 10.03 34.17 19.53
C ALA A 20 9.49 33.22 18.46
N VAL A 21 10.39 32.52 17.77
CA VAL A 21 10.05 31.37 16.93
C VAL A 21 9.62 30.26 17.88
N LEU A 22 8.31 30.15 18.13
CA LEU A 22 7.74 29.00 18.80
C LEU A 22 8.00 27.76 17.91
N PRO A 23 8.72 26.74 18.39
CA PRO A 23 8.80 25.48 17.68
C PRO A 23 7.38 24.91 17.64
N GLY A 24 6.76 24.90 16.46
CA GLY A 24 5.51 24.20 16.24
C GLY A 24 5.71 22.75 16.65
N ALA A 25 5.00 22.31 17.69
CA ALA A 25 4.99 20.93 18.11
C ALA A 25 4.44 20.11 16.92
N ALA A 26 5.34 19.47 16.18
CA ALA A 26 4.96 18.45 15.23
C ALA A 26 4.34 17.32 16.05
N THR A 27 3.01 17.29 16.10
CA THR A 27 2.26 16.16 16.64
C THR A 27 2.65 14.94 15.84
N ALA A 28 3.39 14.02 16.46
CA ALA A 28 3.77 12.76 15.86
C ALA A 28 2.51 12.04 15.35
N ALA A 29 2.56 11.52 14.12
CA ALA A 29 1.47 10.71 13.61
C ALA A 29 1.27 9.48 14.52
N PRO A 30 0.03 8.96 14.66
CA PRO A 30 -0.19 7.76 15.44
C PRO A 30 0.67 6.59 14.94
N ALA A 31 1.00 5.63 15.80
CA ALA A 31 1.85 4.50 15.37
C ALA A 31 1.21 3.64 14.26
N ALA A 32 -0.12 3.66 14.14
CA ALA A 32 -0.87 3.04 13.06
C ALA A 32 -2.16 3.83 12.76
N PRO A 33 -2.64 3.83 11.51
CA PRO A 33 -3.92 4.44 11.17
C PRO A 33 -5.10 3.54 11.61
N PRO A 34 -6.29 4.10 11.86
CA PRO A 34 -7.48 3.30 12.22
C PRO A 34 -7.85 2.29 11.12
N PRO A 35 -8.37 1.08 11.46
CA PRO A 35 -8.47 -0.03 10.50
C PRO A 35 -9.35 0.23 9.28
N LEU A 36 -10.64 0.53 9.46
CA LEU A 36 -11.54 0.78 8.34
C LEU A 36 -11.16 2.04 7.55
N PRO A 37 -10.87 3.20 8.17
CA PRO A 37 -10.42 4.39 7.45
C PRO A 37 -9.19 4.16 6.57
N PHE A 38 -8.24 3.33 7.01
CA PHE A 38 -7.06 2.99 6.22
C PHE A 38 -7.38 1.98 5.11
N VAL A 39 -7.92 0.81 5.46
CA VAL A 39 -8.13 -0.30 4.51
C VAL A 39 -9.06 0.11 3.37
N SER A 40 -10.16 0.82 3.67
CA SER A 40 -11.12 1.26 2.65
C SER A 40 -10.56 2.24 1.61
N GLN A 41 -9.40 2.84 1.89
CA GLN A 41 -8.74 3.85 1.06
C GLN A 41 -7.46 3.33 0.39
N LEU A 42 -7.08 2.08 0.66
CA LEU A 42 -5.88 1.47 0.08
C LEU A 42 -6.24 0.73 -1.20
N ASP A 43 -5.92 1.34 -2.32
CA ASP A 43 -6.07 0.73 -3.64
C ASP A 43 -4.74 0.74 -4.37
N LEU A 44 -4.44 -0.40 -4.99
CA LEU A 44 -3.12 -0.64 -5.58
C LEU A 44 -3.23 -0.91 -7.07
N SER A 45 -2.56 -0.10 -7.88
CA SER A 45 -2.35 -0.39 -9.29
C SER A 45 -1.13 -1.29 -9.46
N CYS A 46 -1.34 -2.47 -10.04
CA CYS A 46 -0.33 -3.51 -10.18
C CYS A 46 0.16 -3.63 -11.62
N TYR A 47 1.45 -3.40 -11.80
CA TYR A 47 2.16 -3.44 -13.07
C TYR A 47 2.81 -4.80 -13.23
N ARG A 48 2.68 -5.41 -14.42
CA ARG A 48 3.53 -6.54 -14.78
C ARG A 48 4.97 -6.06 -14.88
N THR A 49 5.88 -6.91 -14.43
CA THR A 49 7.30 -6.58 -14.45
C THR A 49 8.07 -7.70 -15.11
N GLU A 50 9.25 -7.37 -15.62
CA GLU A 50 10.25 -8.39 -15.94
C GLU A 50 10.64 -9.15 -14.67
N GLY A 51 10.94 -10.44 -14.86
CA GLY A 51 11.29 -11.38 -13.79
C GLY A 51 12.60 -11.00 -13.13
N TYR A 52 12.55 -10.46 -11.91
CA TYR A 52 13.71 -10.42 -11.02
C TYR A 52 13.73 -11.70 -10.20
N LYS A 53 14.84 -12.43 -10.23
CA LYS A 53 15.00 -13.66 -9.45
C LYS A 53 15.77 -13.37 -8.16
N PRO A 54 15.12 -13.34 -6.98
CA PRO A 54 15.84 -13.19 -5.73
C PRO A 54 16.73 -14.41 -5.45
N PRO A 55 17.75 -14.26 -4.59
CA PRO A 55 18.43 -15.40 -3.99
C PRO A 55 17.44 -16.43 -3.42
N PRO A 56 17.69 -17.74 -3.53
CA PRO A 56 16.80 -18.75 -2.99
C PRO A 56 16.52 -18.54 -1.51
N ILE A 57 15.26 -18.27 -1.17
CA ILE A 57 14.81 -18.08 0.20
C ILE A 57 13.46 -18.78 0.40
N THR A 58 13.26 -19.35 1.58
CA THR A 58 11.98 -19.89 2.02
C THR A 58 11.37 -18.96 3.06
N VAL A 59 10.06 -18.75 2.97
CA VAL A 59 9.30 -17.90 3.86
C VAL A 59 8.17 -18.74 4.46
N THR A 60 8.15 -18.80 5.78
CA THR A 60 7.05 -19.41 6.54
C THR A 60 6.04 -18.30 6.88
N THR A 61 4.79 -18.46 6.45
CA THR A 61 3.72 -17.47 6.61
C THR A 61 2.54 -18.03 7.41
N ARG A 62 1.94 -17.19 8.27
CA ARG A 62 0.68 -17.45 8.98
C ARG A 62 -0.33 -16.36 8.67
N HIS A 63 -1.59 -16.71 8.42
CA HIS A 63 -2.66 -15.75 8.18
C HIS A 63 -2.91 -14.87 9.41
N LEU A 64 -3.10 -13.57 9.16
CA LEU A 64 -3.46 -12.58 10.18
C LEU A 64 -4.96 -12.33 10.21
N ASN A 65 -5.64 -12.46 9.07
CA ASN A 65 -7.05 -12.14 8.99
C ASN A 65 -7.90 -13.07 9.88
N PRO A 66 -8.81 -12.55 10.72
CA PRO A 66 -9.62 -13.36 11.62
C PRO A 66 -10.48 -14.43 10.91
N VAL A 67 -10.95 -14.18 9.68
CA VAL A 67 -11.73 -15.15 8.89
C VAL A 67 -10.87 -16.33 8.43
N LEU A 68 -9.56 -16.11 8.27
CA LEU A 68 -8.60 -17.10 7.74
C LEU A 68 -7.61 -17.61 8.80
N ALA A 69 -7.75 -17.17 10.06
CA ALA A 69 -6.81 -17.49 11.14
C ALA A 69 -6.73 -19.01 11.44
N GLY A 70 -7.76 -19.77 11.07
CA GLY A 70 -7.77 -21.23 11.19
C GLY A 70 -7.01 -21.98 10.08
N LEU A 71 -6.54 -21.29 9.04
CA LEU A 71 -5.74 -21.92 7.98
C LEU A 71 -4.32 -22.26 8.48
N PRO A 72 -3.72 -23.36 8.00
CA PRO A 72 -2.42 -23.79 8.45
C PRO A 72 -1.32 -22.77 8.11
N THR A 73 -0.25 -22.80 8.91
CA THR A 73 1.00 -22.11 8.55
C THR A 73 1.63 -22.83 7.37
N GLU A 74 2.11 -22.07 6.40
CA GLU A 74 2.69 -22.60 5.16
C GLU A 74 4.12 -22.11 4.99
N THR A 75 5.01 -22.97 4.48
CA THR A 75 6.36 -22.58 4.08
C THR A 75 6.46 -22.64 2.57
N THR A 76 6.83 -21.52 1.95
CA THR A 76 6.88 -21.38 0.50
C THR A 76 8.25 -20.89 0.06
N ARG A 77 8.70 -21.29 -1.12
CA ARG A 77 9.92 -20.77 -1.74
C ARG A 77 9.58 -19.53 -2.55
N LEU A 78 10.35 -18.46 -2.36
CA LEU A 78 10.21 -17.24 -3.15
C LEU A 78 10.74 -17.48 -4.57
N GLY A 79 9.87 -17.32 -5.56
CA GLY A 79 10.20 -17.38 -6.98
C GLY A 79 10.58 -16.00 -7.53
N GLU A 80 10.47 -15.85 -8.85
CA GLU A 80 10.68 -14.56 -9.50
C GLU A 80 9.61 -13.53 -9.12
N ARG A 81 9.99 -12.26 -9.11
CA ARG A 81 9.05 -11.15 -9.02
C ARG A 81 8.25 -11.03 -10.30
N GLN A 82 6.93 -10.98 -10.17
CA GLN A 82 5.99 -10.88 -11.29
C GLN A 82 5.35 -9.50 -11.43
N GLN A 83 5.19 -8.78 -10.31
CA GLN A 83 4.48 -7.50 -10.29
C GLN A 83 5.06 -6.51 -9.28
N LEU A 84 4.84 -5.22 -9.57
CA LEU A 84 4.96 -4.12 -8.62
C LEU A 84 3.58 -3.47 -8.47
N CYS A 85 3.08 -3.39 -7.25
CA CYS A 85 1.81 -2.75 -6.92
C CYS A 85 2.06 -1.43 -6.18
N VAL A 86 1.43 -0.34 -6.63
CA VAL A 86 1.65 1.03 -6.12
C VAL A 86 0.31 1.72 -5.81
N PRO A 87 0.26 2.63 -4.82
CA PRO A 87 -1.00 3.19 -4.35
C PRO A 87 -1.57 4.21 -5.34
N VAL A 88 -2.88 4.14 -5.55
CA VAL A 88 -3.63 5.02 -6.46
C VAL A 88 -4.94 5.54 -5.86
N ALA A 89 -5.29 6.77 -6.22
CA ALA A 89 -6.64 7.32 -6.03
C ALA A 89 -7.53 6.95 -7.23
N LYS A 90 -8.85 6.87 -6.98
CA LYS A 90 -9.86 6.61 -8.01
C LYS A 90 -10.75 7.82 -8.20
N ASN A 91 -11.02 8.17 -9.46
CA ASN A 91 -11.93 9.24 -9.87
C ASN A 91 -11.62 10.58 -9.17
N GLY A 92 -10.34 10.86 -8.91
CA GLY A 92 -9.89 12.07 -8.21
C GLY A 92 -10.21 12.11 -6.71
N VAL A 93 -10.80 11.06 -6.14
CA VAL A 93 -11.07 10.97 -4.69
C VAL A 93 -9.78 10.59 -3.97
N VAL A 94 -9.17 11.59 -3.35
CA VAL A 94 -7.94 11.44 -2.56
C VAL A 94 -8.30 11.09 -1.11
N PRO A 95 -7.61 10.13 -0.46
CA PRO A 95 -7.83 9.83 0.95
C PRO A 95 -7.65 11.07 1.85
N PRO A 96 -8.36 11.17 2.98
CA PRO A 96 -8.17 12.26 3.95
C PRO A 96 -6.71 12.37 4.44
N ARG A 97 -6.30 13.58 4.85
CA ARG A 97 -5.02 13.80 5.54
C ARG A 97 -4.94 12.88 6.78
N GLY A 98 -3.76 12.39 7.11
CA GLY A 98 -3.58 11.35 8.13
C GLY A 98 -3.74 9.92 7.59
N ILE A 99 -4.68 9.65 6.67
CA ILE A 99 -4.77 8.34 6.00
C ILE A 99 -3.87 8.30 4.76
N LEU A 100 -3.92 9.37 3.96
CA LEU A 100 -3.04 9.55 2.81
C LEU A 100 -1.56 9.44 3.20
N ASP A 101 -1.22 9.87 4.41
CA ASP A 101 0.14 9.82 4.94
C ASP A 101 0.69 8.41 5.08
N TYR A 102 -0.16 7.38 5.21
CA TYR A 102 0.27 5.98 5.16
C TYR A 102 0.08 5.40 3.77
N VAL A 103 -1.10 5.58 3.16
CA VAL A 103 -1.47 4.94 1.89
C VAL A 103 -0.44 5.21 0.79
N ARG A 104 0.09 6.44 0.70
CA ARG A 104 1.06 6.81 -0.36
C ARG A 104 2.40 6.05 -0.29
N TRP A 105 2.67 5.37 0.81
CA TRP A 105 3.91 4.61 1.03
C TRP A 105 3.73 3.10 0.92
N VAL A 106 2.52 2.61 0.65
CA VAL A 106 2.24 1.17 0.54
C VAL A 106 2.54 0.70 -0.88
N ASP A 107 3.80 0.39 -1.13
CA ASP A 107 4.24 -0.21 -2.38
C ASP A 107 4.70 -1.64 -2.16
N LEU A 108 4.22 -2.55 -3.00
CA LEU A 108 4.44 -3.98 -2.80
C LEU A 108 5.11 -4.61 -4.02
N SER A 109 6.23 -5.31 -3.79
CA SER A 109 6.87 -6.19 -4.77
C SER A 109 6.29 -7.59 -4.61
N CYS A 110 5.69 -8.14 -5.67
CA CYS A 110 4.95 -9.41 -5.64
C CYS A 110 5.72 -10.52 -6.34
N TYR A 111 6.13 -11.52 -5.56
CA TYR A 111 6.90 -12.67 -5.99
C TYR A 111 6.02 -13.88 -6.20
N ARG A 112 6.31 -14.66 -7.22
CA ARG A 112 5.73 -15.99 -7.41
C ARG A 112 5.99 -16.84 -6.17
N ILE A 113 4.96 -17.51 -5.70
CA ILE A 113 5.06 -18.61 -4.73
C ILE A 113 4.16 -19.75 -5.22
N GLU A 114 4.35 -20.92 -4.63
CA GLU A 114 3.52 -22.10 -4.88
C GLU A 114 3.12 -22.71 -3.53
N GLY A 115 1.94 -23.28 -3.46
CA GLY A 115 1.41 -23.90 -2.24
C GLY A 115 0.13 -24.69 -2.51
N GLY A 116 -0.34 -25.41 -1.49
CA GLY A 116 -1.55 -26.21 -1.56
C GLY A 116 -2.81 -25.35 -1.75
N ALA A 117 -3.84 -25.93 -2.37
CA ALA A 117 -5.13 -25.26 -2.49
C ALA A 117 -5.83 -25.14 -1.13
N ALA A 118 -6.26 -23.92 -0.78
CA ALA A 118 -7.02 -23.65 0.43
C ALA A 118 -8.48 -24.14 0.33
N ASN A 119 -9.06 -24.11 -0.87
CA ASN A 119 -10.45 -24.49 -1.16
C ASN A 119 -11.48 -23.86 -0.21
N PHE A 120 -11.30 -22.58 0.10
CA PHE A 120 -12.07 -21.88 1.13
C PHE A 120 -13.15 -20.99 0.48
N PRO A 121 -14.45 -21.22 0.73
CA PRO A 121 -15.51 -20.37 0.18
C PRO A 121 -15.59 -19.02 0.89
N LEU A 122 -15.80 -17.95 0.13
CA LEU A 122 -15.86 -16.58 0.64
C LEU A 122 -16.94 -15.77 -0.09
N THR A 123 -17.51 -14.81 0.63
CA THR A 123 -18.22 -13.66 0.06
C THR A 123 -17.33 -12.43 0.22
N LEU A 124 -17.02 -11.75 -0.88
CA LEU A 124 -16.21 -10.54 -0.91
C LEU A 124 -17.09 -9.31 -1.10
N SER A 125 -17.00 -8.35 -0.19
CA SER A 125 -17.76 -7.09 -0.25
C SER A 125 -16.78 -5.92 -0.41
N HIS A 126 -16.98 -5.04 -1.39
CA HIS A 126 -16.09 -3.90 -1.58
C HIS A 126 -16.14 -2.93 -0.41
N LEU A 127 -14.97 -2.47 0.04
CA LEU A 127 -14.82 -1.45 1.08
C LEU A 127 -14.59 -0.05 0.52
N ASN A 128 -14.13 0.06 -0.72
CA ASN A 128 -13.85 1.37 -1.31
C ASN A 128 -15.16 2.13 -1.59
N PRO A 129 -15.33 3.35 -1.05
CA PRO A 129 -16.58 4.11 -1.18
C PRO A 129 -16.90 4.54 -2.61
N VAL A 130 -15.90 4.71 -3.48
CA VAL A 130 -16.11 5.00 -4.91
C VAL A 130 -16.72 3.79 -5.60
N VAL A 131 -16.20 2.58 -5.32
CA VAL A 131 -16.70 1.33 -5.91
C VAL A 131 -18.09 0.98 -5.38
N GLN A 132 -18.34 1.19 -4.08
CA GLN A 132 -19.67 0.99 -3.50
C GLN A 132 -20.73 1.89 -4.15
N LYS A 133 -20.41 3.15 -4.44
CA LYS A 133 -21.32 4.08 -5.13
C LYS A 133 -21.67 3.66 -6.55
N LEU A 134 -20.86 2.81 -7.19
CA LEU A 134 -21.15 2.23 -8.50
C LEU A 134 -22.14 1.06 -8.42
N GLY A 135 -22.54 0.63 -7.21
CA GLY A 135 -23.49 -0.47 -7.03
C GLY A 135 -22.91 -1.84 -7.38
N ILE A 136 -21.59 -2.00 -7.31
CA ILE A 136 -20.94 -3.29 -7.54
C ILE A 136 -21.35 -4.26 -6.42
N GLN A 137 -21.95 -5.38 -6.82
CA GLN A 137 -22.44 -6.39 -5.90
C GLN A 137 -21.30 -7.20 -5.28
N ASP A 138 -21.61 -7.84 -4.15
CA ASP A 138 -20.71 -8.77 -3.49
C ASP A 138 -20.40 -9.97 -4.41
N ALA A 139 -19.16 -10.45 -4.35
CA ALA A 139 -18.70 -11.59 -5.14
C ALA A 139 -18.60 -12.85 -4.29
N HIS A 140 -19.26 -13.92 -4.71
CA HIS A 140 -19.08 -15.25 -4.14
C HIS A 140 -17.93 -15.97 -4.84
N VAL A 141 -16.94 -16.43 -4.08
CA VAL A 141 -15.72 -17.02 -4.64
C VAL A 141 -15.28 -18.25 -3.85
N THR A 142 -14.46 -19.09 -4.48
CA THR A 142 -13.61 -20.07 -3.77
C THR A 142 -12.15 -19.61 -3.87
N MET A 143 -11.49 -19.48 -2.74
CA MET A 143 -10.04 -19.27 -2.65
C MET A 143 -9.31 -20.59 -2.90
N LEU A 144 -8.42 -20.61 -3.89
CA LEU A 144 -7.72 -21.81 -4.36
C LEU A 144 -6.28 -21.86 -3.83
N SER A 145 -5.29 -21.97 -4.72
CA SER A 145 -3.87 -22.03 -4.37
C SER A 145 -3.24 -20.63 -4.23
N PRO A 146 -2.22 -20.46 -3.39
CA PRO A 146 -1.43 -19.25 -3.36
C PRO A 146 -0.54 -19.16 -4.62
N GLU A 147 -0.45 -17.95 -5.17
CA GLU A 147 0.31 -17.65 -6.38
C GLU A 147 1.38 -16.58 -6.15
N GLN A 148 1.14 -15.64 -5.21
CA GLN A 148 2.09 -14.57 -4.94
C GLN A 148 2.25 -14.25 -3.46
N LEU A 149 3.47 -13.84 -3.08
CA LEU A 149 3.76 -13.14 -1.84
C LEU A 149 4.21 -11.71 -2.17
N CYS A 150 3.41 -10.74 -1.76
CA CYS A 150 3.66 -9.31 -1.95
C CYS A 150 4.23 -8.70 -0.66
N VAL A 151 5.38 -8.05 -0.77
CA VAL A 151 6.14 -7.53 0.38
C VAL A 151 6.51 -6.06 0.18
N PRO A 152 6.64 -5.28 1.26
CA PRO A 152 6.78 -3.83 1.16
C PRO A 152 8.16 -3.42 0.64
N VAL A 153 8.16 -2.45 -0.28
CA VAL A 153 9.36 -1.89 -0.89
C VAL A 153 9.31 -0.37 -0.93
N ALA A 154 10.48 0.28 -0.91
CA ALA A 154 10.64 1.69 -1.25
C ALA A 154 11.14 1.84 -2.70
N LYS A 155 10.87 2.99 -3.31
CA LYS A 155 11.32 3.32 -4.67
C LYS A 155 12.41 4.39 -4.64
N ASN A 156 13.42 4.22 -5.47
CA ASN A 156 14.49 5.19 -5.75
C ASN A 156 15.18 5.73 -4.48
N GLY A 157 15.29 4.89 -3.44
CA GLY A 157 15.88 5.29 -2.15
C GLY A 157 15.03 6.24 -1.31
N VAL A 158 13.82 6.60 -1.77
CA VAL A 158 12.89 7.45 -1.01
C VAL A 158 12.15 6.60 0.02
N LEU A 159 12.55 6.74 1.28
CA LEU A 159 11.97 6.00 2.41
C LEU A 159 10.77 6.75 3.01
N PRO A 160 9.78 6.02 3.56
CA PRO A 160 8.74 6.64 4.38
C PRO A 160 9.35 7.28 5.64
N PRO A 161 8.68 8.29 6.24
CA PRO A 161 9.02 8.75 7.58
C PRO A 161 9.04 7.60 8.61
N PRO A 162 9.89 7.64 9.65
CA PRO A 162 10.10 6.51 10.56
C PRO A 162 8.82 5.92 11.16
N GLU A 163 7.88 6.77 11.55
CA GLU A 163 6.59 6.37 12.11
C GLU A 163 5.72 5.62 11.10
N ILE A 164 5.72 6.04 9.83
CA ILE A 164 5.00 5.34 8.76
C ILE A 164 5.75 4.07 8.35
N LEU A 165 7.08 4.10 8.30
CA LEU A 165 7.91 2.94 8.01
C LEU A 165 7.69 1.83 9.05
N SER A 166 7.53 2.21 10.33
CA SER A 166 7.23 1.26 11.41
C SER A 166 5.92 0.50 11.23
N PHE A 167 4.99 1.04 10.43
CA PHE A 167 3.73 0.41 10.06
C PHE A 167 3.84 -0.34 8.72
N VAL A 168 4.27 0.34 7.65
CA VAL A 168 4.28 -0.18 6.27
C VAL A 168 5.15 -1.42 6.12
N ARG A 169 6.25 -1.51 6.85
CA ARG A 169 7.19 -2.65 6.76
C ARG A 169 6.57 -4.00 7.15
N HIS A 170 5.42 -4.01 7.83
CA HIS A 170 4.71 -5.22 8.24
C HIS A 170 3.51 -5.55 7.34
N ILE A 171 3.33 -4.86 6.20
CA ILE A 171 2.27 -5.15 5.23
C ILE A 171 2.75 -6.23 4.27
N ASP A 172 2.57 -7.49 4.62
CA ASP A 172 2.78 -8.63 3.73
C ASP A 172 1.46 -9.24 3.32
N LEU A 173 1.28 -9.42 2.01
CA LEU A 173 0.08 -10.01 1.45
C LEU A 173 0.38 -11.28 0.71
N LYS A 174 -0.37 -12.34 1.04
CA LYS A 174 -0.37 -13.58 0.30
C LYS A 174 -1.57 -13.61 -0.64
N CYS A 175 -1.33 -13.73 -1.93
CA CYS A 175 -2.36 -13.69 -2.96
C CYS A 175 -2.70 -15.09 -3.45
N TYR A 176 -3.98 -15.41 -3.42
CA TYR A 176 -4.56 -16.68 -3.82
C TYR A 176 -5.35 -16.54 -5.11
N ALA A 177 -5.25 -17.52 -5.99
CA ALA A 177 -6.14 -17.65 -7.13
C ALA A 177 -7.60 -17.78 -6.66
N LEU A 178 -8.51 -17.17 -7.41
CA LEU A 178 -9.94 -17.25 -7.15
C LEU A 178 -10.67 -17.99 -8.27
N ARG A 179 -11.68 -18.75 -7.87
CA ARG A 179 -12.77 -19.18 -8.74
C ARG A 179 -14.03 -18.40 -8.37
N VAL A 180 -14.53 -17.56 -9.28
CA VAL A 180 -15.79 -16.84 -9.10
C VAL A 180 -16.96 -17.83 -9.26
N LEU A 181 -17.92 -17.74 -8.36
CA LEU A 181 -19.16 -18.52 -8.39
C LEU A 181 -20.28 -17.62 -8.91
N GLY A 182 -21.00 -18.08 -9.94
CA GLY A 182 -22.11 -17.33 -10.54
C GLY A 182 -21.72 -16.47 -11.75
N ILE A 183 -22.51 -15.43 -12.02
CA ILE A 183 -22.35 -14.56 -13.18
C ILE A 183 -21.15 -13.62 -12.93
N PRO A 184 -20.17 -13.55 -13.85
CA PRO A 184 -19.07 -12.59 -13.75
C PRO A 184 -19.59 -11.16 -13.60
N GLY A 185 -18.97 -10.38 -12.71
CA GLY A 185 -19.32 -8.97 -12.53
C GLY A 185 -19.18 -8.17 -13.82
N GLN A 186 -20.05 -7.19 -14.01
CA GLN A 186 -19.95 -6.28 -15.13
C GLN A 186 -18.70 -5.41 -14.99
N ALA A 187 -17.92 -5.31 -16.07
CA ALA A 187 -16.75 -4.46 -16.10
C ALA A 187 -17.13 -2.97 -15.98
N PHE A 188 -16.41 -2.22 -15.16
CA PHE A 188 -16.73 -0.81 -14.83
C PHE A 188 -15.53 0.12 -15.03
N PRO A 189 -15.76 1.38 -15.46
CA PRO A 189 -14.69 2.34 -15.69
C PRO A 189 -14.23 3.02 -14.40
N LEU A 190 -12.94 3.36 -14.34
CA LEU A 190 -12.33 4.21 -13.31
C LEU A 190 -11.22 5.07 -13.92
N THR A 191 -10.94 6.21 -13.31
CA THR A 191 -9.72 6.98 -13.56
C THR A 191 -8.75 6.81 -12.38
N LEU A 192 -7.53 6.36 -12.63
CA LEU A 192 -6.50 6.14 -11.63
C LEU A 192 -5.49 7.29 -11.62
N GLY A 193 -5.11 7.76 -10.43
CA GLY A 193 -4.00 8.71 -10.25
C GLY A 193 -3.06 8.22 -9.16
N HIS A 194 -1.75 8.30 -9.39
CA HIS A 194 -0.75 7.84 -8.41
C HIS A 194 -0.78 8.68 -7.13
N LEU A 195 -0.70 7.98 -5.99
CA LEU A 195 -0.53 8.62 -4.68
C LEU A 195 0.92 8.60 -4.22
N ASN A 196 1.73 7.66 -4.73
CA ASN A 196 3.12 7.55 -4.33
C ASN A 196 3.93 8.79 -4.75
N PRO A 197 4.75 9.38 -3.85
CA PRO A 197 5.49 10.61 -4.14
C PRO A 197 6.50 10.48 -5.30
N VAL A 198 7.04 9.29 -5.57
CA VAL A 198 7.97 9.05 -6.69
C VAL A 198 7.23 8.95 -8.03
N LEU A 199 5.92 8.68 -8.01
CA LEU A 199 5.08 8.50 -9.20
C LEU A 199 4.02 9.59 -9.36
N ALA A 200 3.99 10.59 -8.47
CA ALA A 200 2.90 11.57 -8.38
C ALA A 200 2.72 12.40 -9.67
N ASP A 201 3.81 12.64 -10.40
CA ASP A 201 3.78 13.41 -11.65
C ASP A 201 3.37 12.59 -12.88
N ARG A 202 3.12 11.28 -12.72
CA ARG A 202 2.60 10.46 -13.82
C ARG A 202 1.15 10.88 -14.12
N PRO A 203 0.78 10.94 -15.41
CA PRO A 203 -0.57 11.30 -15.81
C PRO A 203 -1.59 10.27 -15.27
N LYS A 204 -2.82 10.75 -15.05
CA LYS A 204 -3.93 9.87 -14.72
C LYS A 204 -4.23 8.92 -15.88
N VAL A 205 -4.70 7.72 -15.55
CA VAL A 205 -4.98 6.67 -16.54
C VAL A 205 -6.43 6.22 -16.39
N ASP A 206 -7.17 6.23 -17.49
CA ASP A 206 -8.51 5.63 -17.55
C ASP A 206 -8.39 4.13 -17.76
N VAL A 207 -9.07 3.38 -16.89
CA VAL A 207 -9.08 1.92 -16.90
C VAL A 207 -10.51 1.39 -16.92
N LYS A 208 -10.67 0.21 -17.49
CA LYS A 208 -11.87 -0.62 -17.33
C LYS A 208 -11.49 -1.84 -16.49
N VAL A 209 -12.07 -1.90 -15.29
CA VAL A 209 -11.88 -3.00 -14.34
C VAL A 209 -12.74 -4.18 -14.79
N GLY A 210 -12.12 -5.35 -14.94
CA GLY A 210 -12.74 -6.59 -15.37
C GLY A 210 -12.82 -7.61 -14.23
N ASN A 211 -12.52 -8.87 -14.57
CA ASN A 211 -12.69 -10.00 -13.67
C ASN A 211 -11.69 -9.97 -12.51
N THR A 212 -12.19 -10.24 -11.30
CA THR A 212 -11.36 -10.52 -10.13
C THR A 212 -10.68 -11.88 -10.28
N ARG A 213 -9.35 -11.90 -10.18
CA ARG A 213 -8.51 -13.09 -10.36
C ARG A 213 -7.90 -13.61 -9.08
N GLN A 214 -7.54 -12.71 -8.17
CA GLN A 214 -6.85 -13.07 -6.96
C GLN A 214 -7.42 -12.35 -5.75
N LEU A 215 -7.27 -12.97 -4.59
CA LEU A 215 -7.49 -12.35 -3.28
C LEU A 215 -6.16 -12.34 -2.53
N CYS A 216 -5.69 -11.15 -2.18
CA CYS A 216 -4.51 -10.93 -1.37
C CYS A 216 -4.93 -10.69 0.07
N VAL A 217 -4.39 -11.49 1.00
CA VAL A 217 -4.75 -11.49 2.41
C VAL A 217 -3.52 -11.29 3.29
N PRO A 218 -3.66 -10.67 4.48
CA PRO A 218 -2.52 -10.31 5.30
C PRO A 218 -1.94 -11.54 6.00
N VAL A 219 -0.61 -11.65 5.96
CA VAL A 219 0.14 -12.73 6.59
C VAL A 219 1.28 -12.18 7.45
N ALA A 220 1.60 -12.86 8.54
CA ALA A 220 2.85 -12.67 9.26
C ALA A 220 3.86 -13.69 8.78
N LYS A 221 5.13 -13.29 8.75
CA LYS A 221 6.25 -14.19 8.45
C LYS A 221 6.88 -14.66 9.75
N ARG A 222 7.42 -15.88 9.75
CA ARG A 222 8.21 -16.35 10.89
C ARG A 222 9.43 -15.46 11.08
N GLY A 223 9.65 -14.98 12.31
CA GLY A 223 10.71 -14.04 12.65
C GLY A 223 10.31 -12.56 12.57
N ASP A 224 9.08 -12.26 12.16
CA ASP A 224 8.52 -10.91 12.20
C ASP A 224 7.76 -10.69 13.52
N GLU A 225 8.13 -9.65 14.27
CA GLU A 225 7.42 -9.22 15.47
C GLU A 225 6.57 -7.99 15.12
N ILE A 226 5.29 -8.22 14.85
CA ILE A 226 4.34 -7.17 14.49
C ILE A 226 3.78 -6.55 15.78
N PRO A 227 4.00 -5.25 16.03
CA PRO A 227 3.43 -4.58 17.21
C PRO A 227 1.90 -4.71 17.22
N PRO A 228 1.25 -4.91 18.39
CA PRO A 228 -0.21 -5.05 18.46
C PRO A 228 -0.98 -3.90 17.81
N VAL A 229 -0.50 -2.67 17.95
CA VAL A 229 -1.10 -1.47 17.32
C VAL A 229 -1.07 -1.54 15.80
N VAL A 230 -0.03 -2.12 15.20
CA VAL A 230 0.07 -2.34 13.74
C VAL A 230 -0.82 -3.50 13.32
N LEU A 231 -0.78 -4.61 14.08
CA LEU A 231 -1.58 -5.80 13.83
C LEU A 231 -3.08 -5.49 13.80
N ASN A 232 -3.54 -4.61 14.72
CA ASN A 232 -4.94 -4.20 14.82
C ASN A 232 -5.50 -3.68 13.50
N THR A 233 -4.66 -3.07 12.65
CA THR A 233 -5.01 -2.56 11.33
C THR A 233 -4.65 -3.53 10.21
N VAL A 234 -3.41 -4.04 10.19
CA VAL A 234 -2.90 -4.87 9.08
C VAL A 234 -3.69 -6.17 8.90
N GLN A 235 -4.21 -6.77 9.97
CA GLN A 235 -5.01 -8.01 9.90
C GLN A 235 -6.27 -7.90 9.03
N TRP A 236 -6.71 -6.66 8.74
CA TRP A 236 -7.90 -6.37 7.96
C TRP A 236 -7.62 -6.01 6.50
N LEU A 237 -6.35 -6.03 6.09
CA LEU A 237 -5.92 -5.58 4.76
C LEU A 237 -6.12 -6.68 3.73
N ASP A 238 -7.29 -6.72 3.11
CA ASP A 238 -7.59 -7.64 2.03
C ASP A 238 -7.85 -6.91 0.73
N LEU A 239 -7.20 -7.37 -0.34
CA LEU A 239 -7.33 -6.78 -1.67
C LEU A 239 -7.81 -7.83 -2.68
N ALA A 240 -8.92 -7.54 -3.33
CA ALA A 240 -9.35 -8.26 -4.53
C ALA A 240 -8.62 -7.67 -5.74
N LYS A 241 -7.78 -8.47 -6.41
CA LYS A 241 -7.06 -8.05 -7.62
C LYS A 241 -7.87 -8.43 -8.85
N SER A 242 -8.27 -7.42 -9.61
CA SER A 242 -9.01 -7.56 -10.85
C SER A 242 -8.16 -7.16 -12.03
N ASP A 243 -8.36 -7.83 -13.16
CA ASP A 243 -7.73 -7.43 -14.43
C ASP A 243 -8.18 -6.00 -14.78
N VAL A 244 -7.26 -5.20 -15.30
CA VAL A 244 -7.61 -3.89 -15.88
C VAL A 244 -7.16 -3.83 -17.33
N THR A 245 -7.94 -3.11 -18.12
CA THR A 245 -7.58 -2.71 -19.47
C THR A 245 -7.50 -1.20 -19.51
N THR A 246 -6.45 -0.69 -20.13
CA THR A 246 -6.17 0.74 -20.31
C THR A 246 -6.69 1.18 -21.67
N SER A 247 -7.13 2.43 -21.77
CA SER A 247 -7.16 3.08 -23.09
C SER A 247 -5.73 3.30 -23.57
N PRO A 248 -5.45 3.30 -24.90
CA PRO A 248 -4.12 3.56 -25.44
C PRO A 248 -3.55 4.84 -24.81
N SER A 249 -2.54 4.68 -23.96
CA SER A 249 -1.98 5.77 -23.16
C SER A 249 -0.58 6.09 -23.64
N VAL A 250 -0.21 7.37 -23.75
CA VAL A 250 1.13 7.83 -24.16
C VAL A 250 2.11 7.77 -22.98
N VAL A 251 2.02 6.72 -22.16
CA VAL A 251 2.73 6.61 -20.90
C VAL A 251 3.92 5.68 -21.11
N GLY A 252 5.08 6.27 -21.40
CA GLY A 252 6.30 5.51 -21.68
C GLY A 252 6.79 4.66 -20.49
N PRO A 253 7.70 3.70 -20.74
CA PRO A 253 8.29 2.88 -19.70
C PRO A 253 9.01 3.74 -18.66
N LEU A 254 8.90 3.36 -17.39
CA LEU A 254 9.60 4.01 -16.27
C LEU A 254 10.40 2.97 -15.50
N THR A 255 11.72 3.17 -15.43
CA THR A 255 12.61 2.33 -14.62
C THR A 255 12.75 2.88 -13.21
N LEU A 256 12.62 2.00 -12.22
CA LEU A 256 12.71 2.31 -10.80
C LEU A 256 13.71 1.35 -10.14
N LYS A 257 14.33 1.81 -9.05
CA LYS A 257 15.11 0.97 -8.14
C LYS A 257 14.28 0.66 -6.90
N LEU A 258 14.18 -0.60 -6.51
CA LEU A 258 13.42 -1.02 -5.32
C LEU A 258 14.36 -1.40 -4.18
N THR A 259 13.94 -1.09 -2.96
CA THR A 259 14.61 -1.51 -1.72
C THR A 259 13.59 -2.16 -0.80
N HIS A 260 13.87 -3.37 -0.34
CA HIS A 260 13.00 -4.08 0.59
C HIS A 260 12.90 -3.38 1.94
N LEU A 261 11.66 -3.13 2.38
CA LEU A 261 11.38 -2.56 3.71
C LEU A 261 11.08 -3.64 4.75
N ASN A 262 10.73 -4.82 4.27
CA ASN A 262 10.33 -5.94 5.08
C ASN A 262 11.41 -6.40 6.06
N PRO A 263 11.15 -6.55 7.37
CA PRO A 263 12.18 -6.89 8.36
C PRO A 263 12.88 -8.24 8.10
N VAL A 264 12.14 -9.23 7.58
CA VAL A 264 12.66 -10.58 7.33
C VAL A 264 13.40 -10.66 6.00
N LEU A 265 13.01 -9.83 5.02
CA LEU A 265 13.56 -9.83 3.67
C LEU A 265 14.45 -8.63 3.36
N ALA A 266 14.78 -7.80 4.35
CA ALA A 266 15.58 -6.58 4.19
C ALA A 266 17.01 -6.85 3.68
N SER A 267 17.51 -8.08 3.83
CA SER A 267 18.81 -8.51 3.33
C SER A 267 18.81 -8.87 1.84
N LEU A 268 17.64 -8.95 1.20
CA LEU A 268 17.57 -9.17 -0.24
C LEU A 268 18.19 -7.97 -0.98
N PRO A 269 18.90 -8.23 -2.11
CA PRO A 269 19.52 -7.14 -2.85
C PRO A 269 18.47 -6.21 -3.44
N SER A 270 18.87 -4.94 -3.65
CA SER A 270 18.01 -3.97 -4.34
C SER A 270 17.64 -4.46 -5.74
N GLU A 271 16.42 -4.16 -6.15
CA GLU A 271 15.87 -4.62 -7.43
C GLU A 271 15.81 -3.47 -8.43
N GLN A 272 15.72 -3.82 -9.71
CA GLN A 272 15.36 -2.88 -10.77
C GLN A 272 14.05 -3.33 -11.41
N VAL A 273 13.23 -2.36 -11.82
CA VAL A 273 11.95 -2.62 -12.47
C VAL A 273 11.63 -1.59 -13.49
N THR A 274 11.13 -2.03 -14.64
CA THR A 274 10.47 -1.17 -15.60
C THR A 274 8.97 -1.41 -15.54
N ILE A 275 8.21 -0.34 -15.29
CA ILE A 275 6.75 -0.37 -15.37
C ILE A 275 6.28 0.32 -16.65
N THR A 276 5.26 -0.25 -17.29
CA THR A 276 4.64 0.32 -18.50
C THR A 276 3.19 0.69 -18.18
N GLU A 277 2.28 -0.26 -18.31
CA GLU A 277 0.86 -0.10 -18.09
C GLU A 277 0.37 -0.96 -16.93
N PRO A 278 -0.64 -0.49 -16.19
CA PRO A 278 -1.25 -1.29 -15.14
C PRO A 278 -1.94 -2.51 -15.76
N ALA A 279 -1.71 -3.67 -15.15
CA ALA A 279 -2.31 -4.93 -15.58
C ALA A 279 -3.44 -5.39 -14.66
N GLN A 280 -3.35 -5.03 -13.37
CA GLN A 280 -4.37 -5.33 -12.38
C GLN A 280 -4.61 -4.16 -11.43
N LEU A 281 -5.77 -4.15 -10.79
CA LEU A 281 -6.13 -3.23 -9.71
C LEU A 281 -6.53 -4.03 -8.48
N GLY A 282 -5.81 -3.84 -7.37
CA GLY A 282 -6.17 -4.32 -6.05
C GLY A 282 -7.14 -3.36 -5.38
N LEU A 283 -8.38 -3.80 -5.17
CA LEU A 283 -9.43 -3.06 -4.49
C LEU A 283 -9.69 -3.64 -3.09
N PRO A 284 -9.89 -2.81 -2.06
CA PRO A 284 -10.09 -3.29 -0.71
C PRO A 284 -11.46 -3.96 -0.57
N VAL A 285 -11.47 -5.13 0.07
CA VAL A 285 -12.67 -5.94 0.29
C VAL A 285 -12.74 -6.43 1.74
N ALA A 286 -13.95 -6.66 2.23
CA ALA A 286 -14.21 -7.45 3.42
C ALA A 286 -14.54 -8.90 3.02
N LYS A 287 -14.36 -9.84 3.96
CA LYS A 287 -14.71 -11.25 3.78
C LYS A 287 -15.87 -11.62 4.70
N ASN A 288 -16.87 -12.32 4.15
CA ASN A 288 -17.99 -12.92 4.89
C ASN A 288 -18.70 -11.92 5.82
N GLY A 289 -18.86 -10.67 5.38
CA GLY A 289 -19.49 -9.60 6.17
C GLY A 289 -18.67 -9.11 7.37
N LYS A 290 -17.43 -9.60 7.58
CA LYS A 290 -16.53 -9.12 8.63
C LYS A 290 -15.83 -7.85 8.16
N ILE A 291 -16.41 -6.72 8.51
CA ILE A 291 -15.91 -5.38 8.18
C ILE A 291 -14.88 -4.95 9.25
N PRO A 292 -13.78 -4.28 8.87
CA PRO A 292 -12.82 -3.74 9.83
C PRO A 292 -13.49 -2.75 10.80
N PRO A 293 -13.04 -2.66 12.07
CA PRO A 293 -13.57 -1.68 13.00
C PRO A 293 -13.21 -0.25 12.56
N ARG A 294 -14.04 0.71 12.96
CA ARG A 294 -13.84 2.14 12.63
C ARG A 294 -12.70 2.78 13.39
N GLU A 295 -12.43 2.30 14.60
CA GLU A 295 -11.43 2.78 15.55
C GLU A 295 -10.44 1.66 15.87
#